data_AF-A0A2Z6MDC7-F1
#
_entry.id   AF-A0A2Z6MDC7-F1
#
_cell.length_a   1.000
_cell.length_b   1.000
_cell.length_c   1.000
_cell.angle_alpha   90.00
_cell.angle_beta   90.00
_cell.angle_gamma   90.00
#
_symmetry.space_group_name_H-M   'P 1'
#
loop_
_entity.id
_entity.type
_entity.pdbx_description
1 polymer ?
#
loop_
_entity_poly.entity_id
_entity_poly.type
_entity_poly.pdbx_seq_one_letter_code
_entity_poly.pdbx_strand_id
1 'polypeptide(L)'
;MALSASHKAHQVDISLHISKCDARRLYETGEGSLGATDEAVVLETLSKRSIQQLKLTFLSYKHIYGHDYTKSIKRGNYGQFGKALMVVVKCICNQAHYYAKSSEETTTEGLKTH
;
A
#
# COMPACT_ATOMS: atom_id res chain seq x y z
N MET A 1 21.27 -21.51 31.34
CA MET A 1 20.55 -20.22 31.43
C MET A 1 21.32 -19.23 30.56
N ALA A 2 20.78 -18.41 29.67
CA ALA A 2 19.41 -18.04 29.37
C ALA A 2 19.33 -17.58 27.90
N LEU A 3 18.10 -17.57 27.37
CA LEU A 3 17.68 -16.95 26.10
C LEU A 3 18.42 -15.65 25.79
N SER A 4 18.97 -15.52 24.59
CA SER A 4 18.80 -14.27 23.84
C SER A 4 18.45 -14.61 22.40
N ALA A 5 17.19 -14.32 22.08
CA ALA A 5 16.57 -14.63 20.83
C ALA A 5 17.40 -14.07 19.66
N SER A 6 17.96 -14.97 18.85
CA SER A 6 18.14 -14.65 17.44
C SER A 6 16.73 -14.53 16.87
N HIS A 7 16.16 -13.34 17.01
CA HIS A 7 15.03 -12.85 16.24
C HIS A 7 15.52 -12.83 14.80
N LYS A 8 15.55 -14.01 14.16
CA LYS A 8 15.77 -14.14 12.72
C LYS A 8 14.67 -13.31 12.08
N ALA A 9 15.05 -12.10 11.69
CA ALA A 9 14.63 -11.46 10.47
C ALA A 9 13.27 -11.97 9.98
N HIS A 10 12.19 -11.48 10.60
CA HIS A 10 10.94 -11.35 9.87
C HIS A 10 11.14 -10.19 8.87
N GLN A 11 12.14 -10.33 7.99
CA GLN A 11 12.24 -9.55 6.79
C GLN A 11 11.04 -9.98 5.97
N VAL A 12 10.02 -9.13 5.99
CA VAL A 12 8.81 -9.23 5.20
C VAL A 12 9.26 -9.38 3.75
N ASP A 13 9.31 -10.61 3.24
CA ASP A 13 9.60 -10.87 1.85
C ASP A 13 8.42 -10.33 1.04
N ILE A 14 8.61 -9.14 0.48
CA ILE A 14 7.60 -8.48 -0.33
C ILE A 14 7.56 -9.21 -1.67
N SER A 15 6.51 -9.99 -1.92
CA SER A 15 6.41 -10.82 -3.13
C SER A 15 5.72 -10.06 -4.27
N LEU A 16 6.46 -9.83 -5.35
CA LEU A 16 5.93 -9.23 -6.58
C LEU A 16 4.78 -10.06 -7.19
N HIS A 17 4.87 -11.39 -7.11
CA HIS A 17 3.82 -12.28 -7.60
C HIS A 17 2.50 -12.04 -6.86
N ILE A 18 2.56 -12.00 -5.52
CA ILE A 18 1.39 -11.72 -4.69
C ILE A 18 0.84 -10.32 -4.98
N SER A 19 1.69 -9.31 -5.15
CA SER A 19 1.25 -7.95 -5.52
C SER A 19 0.50 -7.90 -6.84
N LYS A 20 0.94 -8.66 -7.86
CA LYS A 20 0.24 -8.74 -9.15
C LYS A 20 -1.10 -9.46 -9.02
N CYS A 21 -1.15 -10.56 -8.25
CA CYS A 21 -2.40 -11.28 -7.98
C CYS A 21 -3.41 -10.41 -7.25
N ASP A 22 -2.99 -9.75 -6.16
CA ASP A 22 -3.86 -8.84 -5.40
C ASP A 22 -4.31 -7.66 -6.26
N ALA A 23 -3.42 -7.07 -7.07
CA ALA A 23 -3.77 -5.98 -7.97
C ALA A 23 -4.85 -6.39 -8.98
N ARG A 24 -4.75 -7.60 -9.53
CA ARG A 24 -5.78 -8.13 -10.43
C ARG A 24 -7.10 -8.34 -9.71
N ARG A 25 -7.07 -8.91 -8.51
CA ARG A 25 -8.27 -9.12 -7.69
C ARG A 25 -8.97 -7.81 -7.35
N LEU A 26 -8.22 -6.75 -7.02
CA LEU A 26 -8.76 -5.41 -6.79
C LEU A 26 -9.36 -4.77 -8.05
N TYR A 27 -8.88 -5.13 -9.24
CA TYR A 27 -9.45 -4.65 -10.50
C TYR A 27 -10.76 -5.37 -10.83
N GLU A 28 -10.79 -6.68 -10.64
CA GLU A 28 -11.96 -7.52 -10.87
C GLU A 28 -13.15 -7.12 -9.98
N THR A 29 -12.90 -6.68 -8.74
CA THR A 29 -13.97 -6.23 -7.83
C THR A 29 -14.57 -4.87 -8.15
N GLY A 30 -13.88 -4.04 -8.94
CA GLY A 30 -14.31 -2.68 -9.29
C GLY A 30 -14.74 -2.55 -10.74
N GLU A 31 -13.77 -2.61 -11.65
CA GLU A 31 -13.98 -2.33 -13.09
C GLU A 31 -14.28 -3.61 -13.90
N GLY A 32 -13.94 -4.79 -13.37
CA GLY A 32 -14.21 -6.07 -14.02
C GLY A 32 -15.56 -6.71 -13.69
N SER A 33 -16.30 -6.18 -12.71
CA SER A 33 -17.55 -6.76 -12.19
C SER A 33 -18.76 -5.89 -12.58
N LEU A 34 -19.67 -6.45 -13.37
CA LEU A 34 -20.97 -5.85 -13.68
C LEU A 34 -21.92 -6.02 -12.48
N GLY A 35 -21.89 -5.08 -11.52
CA GLY A 35 -23.09 -4.78 -10.73
C GLY A 35 -22.97 -4.74 -9.21
N ALA A 36 -21.86 -5.15 -8.60
CA ALA A 36 -21.62 -4.90 -7.18
C ALA A 36 -20.13 -4.89 -6.89
N THR A 37 -19.67 -3.79 -6.28
CA THR A 37 -18.37 -3.76 -5.63
C THR A 37 -18.37 -4.75 -4.48
N ASP A 38 -17.46 -5.73 -4.50
CA ASP A 38 -17.24 -6.62 -3.36
C ASP A 38 -16.30 -5.95 -2.35
N GLU A 39 -16.90 -5.15 -1.46
CA GLU A 39 -16.21 -4.47 -0.37
C GLU A 39 -15.47 -5.46 0.55
N ALA A 40 -16.02 -6.67 0.73
CA ALA A 40 -15.43 -7.70 1.56
C ALA A 40 -14.12 -8.22 0.97
N VAL A 41 -14.02 -8.39 -0.36
CA VAL A 41 -12.77 -8.79 -1.01
C VAL A 41 -11.69 -7.71 -0.89
N VAL A 42 -12.08 -6.42 -1.01
CA VAL A 42 -11.14 -5.32 -0.80
C VAL A 42 -10.64 -5.32 0.66
N LEU A 43 -11.54 -5.45 1.63
CA LEU A 43 -11.18 -5.49 3.04
C LEU A 43 -10.33 -6.71 3.39
N GLU A 44 -10.66 -7.88 2.84
CA GLU A 44 -9.88 -9.11 3.00
C GLU A 44 -8.44 -8.93 2.49
N THR A 45 -8.29 -8.34 1.31
CA THR A 45 -6.97 -8.08 0.71
C THR A 45 -6.17 -7.10 1.56
N LEU A 46 -6.79 -6.03 2.07
CA LEU A 46 -6.12 -5.07 2.96
C LEU A 46 -5.76 -5.67 4.32
N SER A 47 -6.59 -6.57 4.85
CA SER A 47 -6.39 -7.15 6.19
C SER A 47 -5.33 -8.24 6.22
N LYS A 48 -5.14 -8.96 5.09
CA LYS A 48 -4.19 -10.08 5.00
C LYS A 48 -2.76 -9.67 4.66
N ARG A 49 -2.53 -8.41 4.25
CA ARG A 49 -1.25 -7.97 3.67
C ARG A 49 -0.57 -6.92 4.55
N SER A 50 0.76 -6.99 4.63
CA SER A 50 1.55 -5.94 5.28
C SER A 50 1.48 -4.63 4.49
N ILE A 51 1.73 -3.50 5.17
CA ILE A 51 1.74 -2.18 4.53
C ILE A 51 2.75 -2.12 3.37
N GLN A 52 3.90 -2.77 3.51
CA GLN A 52 4.91 -2.82 2.45
C GLN A 52 4.42 -3.62 1.23
N GLN A 53 3.74 -4.74 1.47
CA GLN A 53 3.12 -5.56 0.41
C GLN A 53 2.00 -4.79 -0.30
N LEU A 54 1.14 -4.10 0.44
CA LEU A 54 0.06 -3.28 -0.13
C LEU A 54 0.58 -2.14 -1.00
N LYS A 55 1.67 -1.49 -0.61
CA LYS A 55 2.34 -0.50 -1.47
C LYS A 55 2.75 -1.12 -2.80
N LEU A 56 3.42 -2.27 -2.78
CA LEU A 56 3.82 -2.95 -4.01
C LEU A 56 2.61 -3.41 -4.83
N THR A 57 1.52 -3.81 -4.18
CA THR A 57 0.23 -4.10 -4.84
C THR A 57 -0.32 -2.88 -5.57
N PHE A 58 -0.38 -1.71 -4.94
CA PHE A 58 -0.88 -0.49 -5.60
C PHE A 58 0.05 0.02 -6.71
N LEU A 59 1.37 -0.14 -6.56
CA LEU A 59 2.33 0.14 -7.62
C LEU A 59 2.15 -0.81 -8.81
N SER A 60 1.97 -2.10 -8.54
CA SER A 60 1.71 -3.12 -9.56
C SER A 60 0.39 -2.86 -10.28
N TYR A 61 -0.65 -2.46 -9.53
CA TYR A 61 -1.94 -2.06 -10.09
C TYR A 61 -1.77 -0.92 -11.10
N LYS A 62 -1.07 0.15 -10.71
CA LYS A 62 -0.78 1.28 -11.59
C LYS A 62 -0.02 0.86 -12.84
N HIS A 63 0.96 -0.03 -12.69
CA HIS A 63 1.76 -0.53 -13.80
C HIS A 63 0.93 -1.37 -14.79
N ILE A 64 0.01 -2.22 -14.29
CA ILE A 64 -0.81 -3.11 -15.12
C ILE A 64 -1.95 -2.34 -15.81
N TYR A 65 -2.63 -1.44 -15.10
CA TYR A 65 -3.87 -0.79 -15.57
C TYR A 65 -3.68 0.66 -16.00
N GLY A 66 -2.46 1.20 -15.88
CA GLY A 66 -2.11 2.56 -16.32
C GLY A 66 -2.67 3.69 -15.46
N HIS A 67 -3.33 3.39 -14.33
CA HIS A 67 -3.92 4.40 -13.46
C HIS A 67 -3.87 3.99 -11.98
N ASP A 68 -3.88 4.97 -11.08
CA ASP A 68 -3.82 4.71 -9.63
C ASP A 68 -5.12 4.07 -9.14
N TYR A 69 -5.03 3.13 -8.18
CA TYR A 69 -6.20 2.46 -7.61
C TYR A 69 -7.23 3.45 -7.03
N THR A 70 -6.79 4.60 -6.50
CA THR A 70 -7.69 5.67 -6.04
C THR A 70 -8.58 6.25 -7.15
N LYS A 71 -8.12 6.25 -8.41
CA LYS A 71 -8.95 6.65 -9.55
C LYS A 71 -10.01 5.60 -9.86
N SER A 72 -9.67 4.31 -9.74
CA SER A 72 -10.63 3.21 -9.87
C SER A 72 -11.72 3.29 -8.80
N ILE A 73 -11.34 3.53 -7.53
CA ILE A 73 -12.30 3.72 -6.42
C ILE A 73 -13.24 4.91 -6.68
N LYS A 74 -12.75 6.00 -7.26
CA LYS A 74 -13.59 7.16 -7.60
C LYS A 74 -14.57 6.88 -8.75
N ARG A 75 -14.21 5.99 -9.67
CA ARG A 75 -15.05 5.59 -10.80
C ARG A 75 -16.09 4.55 -10.38
N GLY A 76 -15.72 3.63 -9.50
CA GLY A 76 -16.66 2.67 -8.95
C GLY A 76 -17.65 3.31 -7.97
N ASN A 77 -18.82 2.71 -7.85
CA ASN A 77 -19.87 3.20 -6.97
C ASN A 77 -19.70 2.64 -5.54
N TYR A 78 -18.60 3.01 -4.87
CA TYR A 78 -18.24 2.51 -3.54
C TYR A 78 -18.92 3.27 -2.37
N GLY A 79 -19.76 4.28 -2.65
CA GLY A 79 -20.46 5.05 -1.60
C GLY A 79 -19.56 5.60 -0.49
N GLN A 80 -19.94 5.40 0.77
CA GLN A 80 -19.14 5.82 1.94
C GLN A 80 -17.90 4.95 2.16
N PHE A 81 -17.98 3.65 1.81
CA PHE A 81 -16.85 2.74 1.89
C PHE A 81 -15.70 3.20 0.99
N GLY A 82 -16.00 3.69 -0.21
CA GLY A 82 -15.00 4.24 -1.13
C GLY A 82 -14.23 5.42 -0.56
N LYS A 83 -14.90 6.30 0.18
CA LYS A 83 -14.25 7.44 0.84
C LYS A 83 -13.28 6.97 1.93
N ALA A 84 -13.70 6.02 2.76
CA ALA A 84 -12.84 5.44 3.79
C ALA A 84 -11.64 4.71 3.17
N LEU A 85 -11.89 3.91 2.13
CA LEU A 85 -10.87 3.19 1.38
C LEU A 85 -9.84 4.12 0.75
N MET A 86 -10.27 5.24 0.17
CA MET A 86 -9.36 6.25 -0.36
C MET A 86 -8.42 6.82 0.71
N VAL A 87 -8.91 7.03 1.95
CA VAL A 87 -8.07 7.49 3.07
C VAL A 87 -7.03 6.44 3.41
N VAL A 88 -7.44 5.17 3.54
CA VAL A 88 -6.53 4.04 3.82
C VAL A 88 -5.43 3.93 2.76
N VAL A 89 -5.80 3.95 1.48
CA VAL A 89 -4.84 3.87 0.36
C VAL A 89 -3.85 5.04 0.40
N LYS A 90 -4.32 6.26 0.69
CA LYS A 90 -3.44 7.43 0.86
C LYS A 90 -2.46 7.26 2.02
N CYS A 91 -2.92 6.76 3.16
CA CYS A 91 -2.05 6.50 4.32
C CYS A 91 -0.97 5.45 3.99
N ILE A 92 -1.33 4.40 3.25
CA ILE A 92 -0.39 3.35 2.84
C ILE A 92 0.63 3.89 1.84
N CYS A 93 0.20 4.61 0.80
CA CYS A 93 1.10 5.10 -0.25
C CYS A 93 1.99 6.27 0.21
N ASN A 94 1.54 7.09 1.16
CA ASN A 94 2.25 8.30 1.61
C ASN A 94 3.02 8.13 2.93
N GLN A 95 3.57 6.95 3.20
CA GLN A 95 4.38 6.72 4.41
C GLN A 95 5.68 7.54 4.41
N ALA A 96 6.19 7.96 3.24
CA ALA A 96 7.38 8.81 3.14
C ALA A 96 7.15 10.23 3.70
N HIS A 97 5.95 10.82 3.57
CA HIS A 97 5.65 12.10 4.22
C HIS A 97 5.50 11.97 5.75
N TYR A 98 5.28 10.75 6.27
CA TYR A 98 5.16 10.51 7.70
C TYR A 98 6.52 10.28 8.40
N TYR A 99 7.51 9.71 7.68
CA TYR A 99 8.87 9.46 8.21
C TYR A 99 9.97 10.38 7.63
N ALA A 100 9.75 11.13 6.55
CA ALA A 100 10.69 12.18 6.13
C ALA A 100 10.81 13.27 7.22
N LYS A 101 9.73 13.51 7.99
CA LYS A 101 9.76 14.37 9.18
C LYS A 101 10.63 13.82 10.32
N SER A 102 11.00 12.53 10.29
CA SER A 102 11.93 11.91 11.26
C SER A 102 13.34 11.70 10.70
N SER A 103 13.63 12.11 9.46
CA SER A 103 14.96 11.99 8.86
C SER A 103 15.56 13.31 8.36
N GLU A 104 14.87 14.44 8.55
CA GLU A 104 15.42 15.79 8.32
C GLU A 104 16.19 16.35 9.54
N GLU A 105 16.54 15.50 10.51
CA GLU A 105 17.46 15.84 11.60
C GLU A 105 18.73 15.00 11.47
N THR A 106 19.41 15.14 10.32
CA THR A 106 20.84 14.88 10.24
C THR A 106 21.47 16.05 9.53
N THR A 107 21.49 17.16 10.28
CA THR A 107 22.46 18.25 10.25
C THR A 107 23.59 18.01 9.26
N THR A 108 23.41 18.56 8.05
CA THR A 108 24.54 19.02 7.23
C THR A 108 25.14 20.25 7.90
N GLU A 109 25.92 20.04 8.96
CA GLU A 109 26.95 20.99 9.38
C GLU A 109 28.30 20.42 8.96
N GLY A 110 28.68 20.78 7.73
CA GLY A 110 29.96 20.46 7.11
C GLY A 110 30.44 21.65 6.30
N LEU A 111 30.70 22.76 7.01
CA LEU A 111 31.67 23.81 6.72
C LEU A 111 31.65 24.44 5.32
N LYS A 112 30.98 25.60 5.24
CA LYS A 112 31.52 26.74 4.50
C LYS A 112 32.85 27.12 5.15
N THR A 113 33.93 27.11 4.39
CA THR A 113 35.01 28.07 4.67
C THR A 113 35.60 28.59 3.36
N HIS A 114 35.81 29.89 3.45
CA HIS A 114 36.20 30.91 2.49
C HIS A 114 37.56 30.68 1.80
#